data_AF-A0A975ZQZ8-F1
#
_entry.id   AF-A0A975ZQZ8-F1
#
_cell.length_a   1.000
_cell.length_b   1.000
_cell.length_c   1.000
_cell.angle_alpha   90.00
_cell.angle_beta   90.00
_cell.angle_gamma   90.00
#
_symmetry.space_group_name_H-M   'P 1'
#
loop_
_entity.id
_entity.type
_entity.pdbx_description
1 polymer ?
#
loop_
_entity_poly.entity_id
_entity_poly.type
_entity_poly.pdbx_seq_one_letter_code
_entity_poly.pdbx_strand_id
1 'polypeptide(L)'
;MSLDYAFYRQDEIEVLRFRNHSEFLDMFTAEPLVQLETVHDFYVTRRMVSAIIEKIEREMAQHGLPMPPNDSEEFAELEYAVPEDFYWSEPEDWVAALPYYRVLLYILLEDVRADGCLVCGWDA
;
A
#
# COMPACT_ATOMS: atom_id res chain seq x y z
N MET A 1 -10.44 -18.29 3.04
CA MET A 1 -9.57 -17.90 4.15
C MET A 1 -9.28 -16.44 3.93
N SER A 2 -9.60 -15.55 4.88
CA SER A 2 -9.24 -14.13 4.72
C SER A 2 -7.74 -14.02 4.93
N LEU A 3 -7.06 -13.31 4.03
CA LEU A 3 -5.63 -13.05 4.18
C LEU A 3 -5.47 -11.70 4.88
N ASP A 4 -4.99 -11.74 6.12
CA ASP A 4 -4.75 -10.55 6.93
C ASP A 4 -3.24 -10.30 6.93
N TYR A 5 -2.82 -9.10 6.54
CA TYR A 5 -1.41 -8.72 6.45
C TYR A 5 -1.19 -7.29 6.93
N ALA A 6 0.05 -6.99 7.30
CA ALA A 6 0.42 -5.68 7.79
C ALA A 6 1.86 -5.31 7.42
N PHE A 7 2.13 -4.01 7.47
CA PHE A 7 3.44 -3.41 7.26
C PHE A 7 3.98 -2.93 8.59
N TYR A 8 5.20 -3.32 8.91
CA TYR A 8 5.88 -3.05 10.17
C TYR A 8 7.20 -2.34 9.92
N ARG A 9 7.52 -1.39 10.81
CA ARG A 9 8.88 -0.87 10.95
C ARG A 9 9.81 -1.94 11.54
N GLN A 10 11.12 -1.69 11.45
CA GLN A 10 12.14 -2.59 11.99
C GLN A 10 12.08 -2.74 13.53
N ASP A 11 11.42 -1.82 14.22
CA ASP A 11 11.15 -1.85 15.67
C ASP A 11 9.80 -2.49 16.02
N GLU A 12 9.19 -3.22 15.07
CA GLU A 12 7.92 -3.94 15.19
C GLU A 12 6.69 -3.03 15.37
N ILE A 13 6.81 -1.72 15.15
CA ILE A 13 5.66 -0.80 15.13
C ILE A 13 4.88 -1.00 13.82
N GLU A 14 3.59 -1.32 13.95
CA GLU A 14 2.65 -1.42 12.81
C GLU A 14 2.42 -0.05 12.18
N VAL A 15 2.56 0.02 10.86
CA VAL A 15 2.31 1.22 10.04
C VAL A 15 0.91 1.16 9.46
N LEU A 16 0.58 0.07 8.76
CA LEU A 16 -0.73 -0.17 8.14
C LEU A 16 -1.07 -1.66 8.21
N ARG A 17 -2.36 -1.95 8.41
CA ARG A 17 -2.91 -3.31 8.41
C ARG A 17 -4.10 -3.42 7.47
N PHE A 18 -4.16 -4.54 6.76
CA PHE A 18 -5.19 -4.83 5.78
C PHE A 18 -5.76 -6.22 6.02
N ARG A 19 -7.08 -6.35 5.82
CA ARG A 19 -7.80 -7.61 5.85
C ARG A 19 -8.44 -7.90 4.51
N ASN A 20 -8.04 -9.02 3.91
CA ASN A 20 -8.55 -9.52 2.64
C ASN A 20 -8.23 -8.63 1.42
N HIS A 21 -7.18 -7.80 1.46
CA HIS A 21 -6.74 -6.99 0.32
C HIS A 21 -5.78 -7.76 -0.58
N SER A 22 -6.27 -8.86 -1.15
CA SER A 22 -5.45 -9.77 -1.94
C SER A 22 -4.87 -9.12 -3.19
N GLU A 23 -5.68 -8.33 -3.91
CA GLU A 23 -5.23 -7.65 -5.13
C GLU A 23 -4.13 -6.62 -4.82
N PHE A 24 -4.25 -5.91 -3.69
CA PHE A 24 -3.24 -4.95 -3.28
C PHE A 24 -1.95 -5.63 -2.81
N LEU A 25 -2.03 -6.73 -2.05
CA LEU A 25 -0.86 -7.50 -1.67
C LEU A 25 -0.13 -8.11 -2.87
N ASP A 26 -0.88 -8.60 -3.86
CA ASP A 26 -0.33 -9.19 -5.08
C ASP A 26 0.51 -8.19 -5.88
N MET A 27 0.19 -6.89 -5.82
CA MET A 27 1.03 -5.86 -6.44
C MET A 27 2.44 -5.81 -5.86
N PHE A 28 2.60 -6.11 -4.57
CA PHE A 28 3.89 -6.22 -3.92
C PHE A 28 4.57 -7.53 -4.30
N THR A 29 3.92 -8.67 -4.13
CA THR A 29 4.54 -10.00 -4.36
C THR A 29 4.89 -10.25 -5.83
N ALA A 30 4.23 -9.57 -6.77
CA ALA A 30 4.56 -9.59 -8.19
C ALA A 30 5.80 -8.77 -8.57
N GLU A 31 6.37 -7.97 -7.66
CA GLU A 31 7.59 -7.21 -7.98
C GLU A 31 8.80 -8.14 -8.19
N PRO A 32 9.61 -7.96 -9.27
CA PRO A 32 10.64 -8.92 -9.69
C PRO A 32 11.77 -9.17 -8.67
N LEU A 33 11.83 -8.38 -7.60
CA LEU A 33 12.89 -8.39 -6.59
C LEU A 33 12.37 -8.68 -5.18
N VAL A 34 11.11 -9.09 -5.03
CA VAL A 34 10.61 -9.54 -3.72
C VAL A 34 11.36 -10.79 -3.32
N GLN A 35 12.10 -10.69 -2.22
CA GLN A 35 12.68 -11.83 -1.54
C GLN A 35 11.83 -12.07 -0.30
N LEU A 36 11.15 -13.22 -0.29
CA LEU A 36 10.49 -13.71 0.90
C LEU A 36 11.57 -14.05 1.94
N GLU A 37 11.53 -13.40 3.09
CA GLU A 37 12.46 -13.64 4.22
C GLU A 37 12.12 -14.99 4.86
N THR A 38 10.82 -15.26 5.02
CA THR A 38 10.24 -16.53 5.45
C THR A 38 9.10 -16.97 4.52
N VAL A 39 8.30 -17.97 4.92
CA VAL A 39 7.11 -18.36 4.13
C VAL A 39 6.01 -17.29 4.17
N HIS A 40 6.08 -16.34 5.11
CA HIS A 40 4.97 -15.44 5.46
C HIS A 40 5.33 -13.95 5.53
N ASP A 41 6.56 -13.57 5.13
CA ASP A 41 6.99 -12.18 5.14
C ASP A 41 8.00 -11.83 4.05
N PHE A 42 8.10 -10.54 3.74
CA PHE A 42 9.11 -9.97 2.84
C PHE A 42 9.45 -8.53 3.19
N TYR A 43 10.63 -8.09 2.76
CA TYR A 43 11.02 -6.69 2.88
C TYR A 43 10.34 -5.80 1.85
N VAL A 44 9.83 -4.68 2.31
CA VAL A 44 9.26 -3.62 1.50
C VAL A 44 10.27 -2.50 1.37
N THR A 45 10.74 -2.30 0.15
CA THR A 45 11.79 -1.33 -0.17
C THR A 45 11.22 -0.09 -0.85
N ARG A 46 11.99 1.01 -0.84
CA ARG A 46 11.59 2.26 -1.47
C ARG A 46 11.26 2.04 -2.95
N ARG A 47 12.07 1.22 -3.61
CA ARG A 47 11.93 0.92 -5.03
C ARG A 47 10.61 0.18 -5.30
N MET A 48 10.23 -0.75 -4.44
CA MET A 48 8.96 -1.48 -4.58
C MET A 48 7.77 -0.53 -4.41
N VAL A 49 7.75 0.25 -3.32
CA VAL A 49 6.66 1.20 -3.06
C VAL A 49 6.53 2.20 -4.21
N SER A 50 7.65 2.76 -4.70
CA SER A 50 7.64 3.69 -5.85
C SER A 50 7.13 3.02 -7.13
N ALA A 51 7.51 1.78 -7.41
CA ALA A 51 7.03 1.05 -8.59
C ALA A 51 5.52 0.79 -8.54
N ILE A 52 4.99 0.46 -7.35
CA ILE A 52 3.54 0.25 -7.16
C ILE A 52 2.78 1.57 -7.26
N ILE A 53 3.30 2.66 -6.69
CA ILE A 53 2.74 4.01 -6.91
C ILE A 53 2.64 4.32 -8.40
N GLU A 54 3.71 4.09 -9.17
CA GLU A 54 3.69 4.33 -10.63
C GLU A 54 2.66 3.46 -11.37
N LYS A 55 2.40 2.22 -10.92
CA LYS A 55 1.34 1.37 -11.48
C LYS A 55 -0.04 1.93 -11.17
N ILE A 56 -0.29 2.29 -9.91
CA ILE A 56 -1.57 2.86 -9.48
C ILE A 56 -1.84 4.19 -10.18
N GLU A 57 -0.87 5.11 -10.22
CA GLU A 57 -1.02 6.41 -10.89
C GLU A 57 -1.28 6.23 -12.40
N ARG A 58 -0.65 5.25 -13.05
CA ARG A 58 -0.94 4.93 -14.45
C ARG A 58 -2.35 4.41 -14.64
N GLU A 59 -2.83 3.56 -13.75
CA GLU A 59 -4.19 3.03 -13.80
C GLU A 59 -5.22 4.14 -13.53
N MET A 60 -4.98 4.99 -12.53
CA MET A 60 -5.78 6.19 -12.27
C MET A 60 -5.88 7.07 -13.52
N ALA A 61 -4.76 7.32 -14.20
CA ALA A 61 -4.73 8.10 -15.44
C ALA A 61 -5.55 7.45 -16.57
N GLN A 62 -5.50 6.12 -16.71
CA GLN A 62 -6.28 5.38 -17.71
C GLN A 62 -7.79 5.48 -17.47
N HIS A 63 -8.19 5.55 -16.20
CA HIS A 63 -9.58 5.69 -15.77
C HIS A 63 -10.03 7.15 -15.60
N GLY A 64 -9.15 8.13 -15.86
CA GLY A 64 -9.48 9.55 -15.78
C GLY A 64 -9.68 10.06 -14.34
N LEU A 65 -9.11 9.38 -13.36
CA LEU A 65 -9.18 9.77 -11.95
C LEU A 65 -8.29 10.99 -11.66
N PRO A 66 -8.70 11.87 -10.72
CA PRO A 66 -7.87 12.99 -10.30
C PRO A 66 -6.60 12.49 -9.61
N MET A 67 -5.47 13.11 -9.93
CA MET A 67 -4.17 12.83 -9.31
C MET A 67 -3.61 14.14 -8.74
N PRO A 68 -4.08 14.57 -7.55
CA PRO A 68 -3.55 15.76 -6.92
C PRO A 68 -2.04 15.58 -6.61
N PRO A 69 -1.23 16.65 -6.72
CA PRO A 69 0.17 16.63 -6.29
C PRO A 69 0.31 16.19 -4.84
N ASN A 70 1.36 15.45 -4.50
CA ASN A 70 1.51 14.83 -3.17
C ASN A 70 1.68 15.85 -2.04
N ASP A 71 2.13 17.06 -2.36
CA ASP A 71 2.33 18.18 -1.44
C ASP A 71 1.12 19.12 -1.40
N SER A 72 0.01 18.77 -2.06
CA SER A 72 -1.21 19.57 -2.08
C SER A 72 -2.13 19.26 -0.89
N GLU A 73 -2.95 20.25 -0.53
CA GLU A 73 -4.01 20.09 0.47
C GLU A 73 -5.03 19.01 0.04
N GLU A 74 -5.39 18.96 -1.24
CA GLU A 74 -6.28 17.92 -1.78
C GLU A 74 -5.72 16.51 -1.56
N PHE A 75 -4.41 16.31 -1.64
CA PHE A 75 -3.80 15.02 -1.35
C PHE A 75 -3.85 14.68 0.15
N ALA A 76 -3.60 15.66 1.02
CA ALA A 76 -3.70 15.48 2.46
C ALA A 76 -5.15 15.17 2.89
N GLU A 77 -6.15 15.78 2.27
CA GLU A 77 -7.56 15.49 2.52
C GLU A 77 -7.95 14.05 2.17
N LEU A 78 -7.32 13.45 1.16
CA LEU A 78 -7.59 12.06 0.78
C LEU A 78 -7.21 11.06 1.88
N GLU A 79 -6.22 11.37 2.73
CA GLU A 79 -5.88 10.54 3.89
C GLU A 79 -7.02 10.49 4.90
N TYR A 80 -7.65 11.63 5.18
CA TYR A 80 -8.82 11.71 6.06
C TYR A 80 -10.10 11.16 5.41
N ALA A 81 -10.12 11.05 4.08
CA ALA A 81 -11.25 10.54 3.32
C ALA A 81 -11.26 9.02 3.17
N VAL A 82 -10.18 8.31 3.56
CA VAL A 82 -10.14 6.85 3.54
C VAL A 82 -11.25 6.32 4.47
N PRO A 83 -12.21 5.53 3.95
CA PRO A 83 -13.27 4.95 4.78
C PRO A 83 -12.69 4.10 5.92
N GLU A 84 -13.26 4.16 7.12
CA GLU A 84 -12.76 3.38 8.28
C GLU A 84 -12.80 1.86 8.01
N ASP A 85 -13.77 1.39 7.25
CA ASP A 85 -13.94 -0.01 6.85
C ASP A 85 -13.01 -0.43 5.69
N PHE A 86 -12.36 0.53 5.04
CA PHE A 86 -11.46 0.26 3.92
C PHE A 86 -10.33 -0.69 4.28
N TYR A 87 -9.85 -0.69 5.52
CA TYR A 87 -8.79 -1.60 5.97
C TYR A 87 -9.28 -3.02 6.27
N TRP A 88 -10.60 -3.20 6.42
CA TRP A 88 -11.21 -4.43 6.94
C TRP A 88 -11.83 -5.31 5.86
N SER A 89 -12.00 -4.76 4.66
CA SER A 89 -12.58 -5.45 3.51
C SER A 89 -12.02 -4.89 2.22
N GLU A 90 -11.72 -5.81 1.30
CA GLU A 90 -11.41 -5.46 -0.08
C GLU A 90 -12.54 -4.61 -0.69
N PRO A 91 -12.22 -3.49 -1.34
CA PRO A 91 -13.23 -2.65 -1.98
C PRO A 91 -13.90 -3.41 -3.13
N GLU A 92 -15.22 -3.29 -3.24
CA GLU A 92 -15.97 -3.89 -4.36
C GLU A 92 -15.59 -3.24 -5.71
N ASP A 93 -15.22 -1.96 -5.69
CA ASP A 93 -14.75 -1.20 -6.84
C ASP A 93 -13.27 -0.86 -6.67
N TRP A 94 -12.42 -1.68 -7.29
CA TRP A 94 -10.97 -1.51 -7.32
C TRP A 94 -10.55 -0.13 -7.85
N VAL A 95 -11.16 0.32 -8.94
CA VAL A 95 -10.80 1.58 -9.60
C VAL A 95 -11.12 2.76 -8.70
N ALA A 96 -12.29 2.76 -8.06
CA ALA A 96 -12.67 3.80 -7.10
C ALA A 96 -11.77 3.83 -5.85
N ALA A 97 -11.11 2.72 -5.52
CA ALA A 97 -10.20 2.60 -4.39
C ALA A 97 -8.75 3.05 -4.66
N LEU A 98 -8.35 3.16 -5.94
CA LEU A 98 -6.99 3.56 -6.33
C LEU A 98 -6.49 4.85 -5.66
N PRO A 99 -7.30 5.93 -5.50
CA PRO A 99 -6.85 7.13 -4.79
C PRO A 99 -6.47 6.86 -3.34
N TYR A 100 -7.18 5.98 -2.64
CA TYR A 100 -6.88 5.61 -1.25
C TYR A 100 -5.61 4.78 -1.18
N TYR A 101 -5.46 3.75 -2.03
CA TYR A 101 -4.21 2.98 -2.09
C TYR A 101 -3.00 3.84 -2.41
N ARG A 102 -3.15 4.83 -3.30
CA ARG A 102 -2.10 5.81 -3.59
C ARG A 102 -1.66 6.53 -2.32
N VAL A 103 -2.58 7.08 -1.53
CA VAL A 103 -2.26 7.76 -0.26
C VAL A 103 -1.54 6.82 0.69
N LEU A 104 -2.07 5.61 0.90
CA LEU A 104 -1.48 4.62 1.80
C LEU A 104 -0.07 4.21 1.38
N LEU A 105 0.22 4.13 0.08
CA LEU A 105 1.57 3.90 -0.42
C LEU A 105 2.51 5.08 -0.16
N TYR A 106 2.03 6.33 -0.20
CA TYR A 106 2.86 7.47 0.17
C TYR A 106 3.19 7.49 1.67
N ILE A 107 2.28 7.04 2.54
CA ILE A 107 2.58 6.78 3.96
C ILE A 107 3.73 5.78 4.07
N LEU A 108 3.60 4.60 3.43
CA LEU A 108 4.67 3.60 3.42
C LEU A 108 5.98 4.14 2.83
N LEU A 109 5.91 5.02 1.83
CA LEU A 109 7.09 5.62 1.22
C LEU A 109 7.83 6.56 2.18
N GLU A 110 7.11 7.29 3.02
CA GLU A 110 7.71 8.14 4.06
C GLU A 110 8.43 7.30 5.11
N ASP A 111 7.77 6.26 5.62
CA ASP A 111 8.38 5.32 6.57
C ASP A 111 9.63 4.64 6.00
N VAL A 112 9.55 4.12 4.79
CA VAL A 112 10.71 3.48 4.15
C VAL A 112 11.86 4.47 3.89
N ARG A 113 11.58 5.77 3.69
CA ARG A 113 12.63 6.80 3.58
C ARG A 113 13.31 7.08 4.92
N ALA A 114 12.59 6.95 6.04
CA ALA A 114 13.13 7.14 7.38
C ALA A 114 13.95 5.93 7.85
N ASP A 115 13.39 4.73 7.70
CA ASP A 115 13.92 3.50 8.32
C ASP A 115 14.69 2.59 7.34
N GLY A 116 14.66 2.90 6.04
CA GLY A 116 15.35 2.17 4.98
C GLY A 116 14.53 1.02 4.36
N CYS A 117 13.84 0.23 5.16
CA CYS A 117 12.87 -0.78 4.71
C CYS A 117 11.81 -1.10 5.78
N LEU A 118 10.65 -1.57 5.33
CA LEU A 118 9.62 -2.15 6.18
C LEU A 118 9.57 -3.67 6.01
N VAL A 119 8.90 -4.35 6.92
CA VAL A 119 8.54 -5.77 6.80
C VAL A 119 7.06 -5.85 6.50
N CYS A 120 6.67 -6.55 5.43
CA CYS A 120 5.28 -6.97 5.23
C CYS A 120 5.16 -8.43 5.67
N GLY A 121 4.23 -8.72 6.58
CA GLY A 121 3.97 -10.06 7.06
C GLY A 121 2.47 -10.37 7.11
N TRP A 122 2.11 -11.65 7.00
CA TRP A 122 0.73 -12.13 7.17
C TRP A 122 0.66 -13.32 8.12
N ASP A 123 -0.45 -13.39 8.86
CA ASP A 123 -0.75 -14.57 9.68
C ASP A 123 -1.39 -15.66 8.80
N ALA A 124 -0.90 -16.89 8.92
CA ALA A 124 -1.39 -18.08 8.20
C ALA A 124 -2.63 -18.71 8.85
#